data_AF-A0A5N6Q8B6-F1
#
_entry.id   AF-A0A5N6Q8B6-F1
#
_cell.length_a   1.000
_cell.length_b   1.000
_cell.length_c   1.000
_cell.angle_alpha   90.00
_cell.angle_beta   90.00
_cell.angle_gamma   90.00
#
_symmetry.space_group_name_H-M   'P 1'
#
loop_
_entity.id
_entity.type
_entity.pdbx_description
1 polymer ?
#
loop_
_entity_poly.entity_id
_entity_poly.type
_entity_poly.pdbx_seq_one_letter_code
_entity_poly.pdbx_strand_id
1 'polypeptide(L)'
;MAQKRLRINWRQEGVEKTFLESCVNEITIHRREGSSLKMVSWKNVAEKLKTEHNFIVDQKQMKNRYDYLKSKFAAWTKLKNKTGNVYNPVSNTFNLSEAEWQIEIKSNKYVEALRSAPLPYPEICIHLFEGSTSNGFDSWGPSSTLPHPVEEVFDYNLNGLESIECTQIEPPTQGVSEESSGQSKKKEKNERLKRL
;
A
#
# COMPACT_ATOMS: atom_id res chain seq x y z
N MET A 1 -1.01 -23.02 12.55
CA MET A 1 0.20 -22.33 13.06
C MET A 1 0.36 -21.03 12.29
N ALA A 2 0.42 -19.87 12.95
CA ALA A 2 0.62 -18.60 12.25
C ALA A 2 2.07 -18.53 11.74
N GLN A 3 2.27 -18.58 10.43
CA GLN A 3 3.59 -18.35 9.83
C GLN A 3 4.07 -16.95 10.21
N LYS A 4 5.22 -16.89 10.87
CA LYS A 4 5.90 -15.64 11.23
C LYS A 4 6.31 -14.98 9.91
N ARG A 5 5.58 -13.94 9.49
CA ARG A 5 5.90 -13.21 8.25
C ARG A 5 7.28 -12.58 8.41
N LEU A 6 8.23 -13.02 7.59
CA LEU A 6 9.56 -12.42 7.53
C LEU A 6 9.41 -10.95 7.13
N ARG A 7 10.09 -10.07 7.86
CA ARG A 7 10.13 -8.65 7.52
C ARG A 7 10.92 -8.50 6.24
N ILE A 8 10.24 -8.10 5.17
CA ILE A 8 10.86 -7.88 3.86
C ILE A 8 11.87 -6.72 3.95
N ASN A 9 13.05 -6.95 3.39
CA ASN A 9 14.10 -5.94 3.26
C ASN A 9 14.18 -5.47 1.80
N TRP A 10 13.67 -4.27 1.54
CA TRP A 10 13.68 -3.64 0.21
C TRP A 10 15.04 -3.04 -0.17
N ARG A 11 16.05 -3.06 0.72
CA ARG A 11 17.41 -2.56 0.43
C ARG A 11 18.30 -3.59 -0.26
N GLN A 12 17.76 -4.74 -0.69
CA GLN A 12 18.49 -5.65 -1.54
C GLN A 12 18.82 -4.94 -2.86
N GLU A 13 20.07 -5.09 -3.30
CA GLU A 13 20.57 -4.42 -4.50
C GLU A 13 19.72 -4.78 -5.72
N GLY A 14 19.37 -3.79 -6.54
CA GLY A 14 18.60 -3.99 -7.76
C GLY A 14 17.10 -4.26 -7.59
N VAL A 15 16.65 -4.79 -6.44
CA VAL A 15 15.24 -5.12 -6.18
C VAL A 15 14.33 -3.90 -6.27
N GLU A 16 14.71 -2.80 -5.61
CA GLU A 16 13.91 -1.58 -5.62
C GLU A 16 13.81 -0.95 -7.01
N LYS A 17 14.91 -0.97 -7.78
CA LYS A 17 14.93 -0.50 -9.17
C LYS A 17 13.96 -1.31 -10.02
N THR A 18 14.12 -2.63 -9.96
CA THR A 18 13.31 -3.58 -10.73
C THR A 18 11.83 -3.47 -10.37
N PHE A 19 11.52 -3.29 -9.08
CA PHE A 19 10.16 -3.07 -8.62
C PHE A 19 9.55 -1.82 -9.26
N LEU A 20 10.24 -0.69 -9.21
CA LEU A 20 9.78 0.57 -9.80
C LEU A 20 9.62 0.48 -11.32
N GLU A 21 10.61 -0.07 -12.02
CA GLU A 21 10.57 -0.26 -13.48
C GLU A 21 9.42 -1.19 -13.90
N SER A 22 9.20 -2.27 -13.13
CA SER A 22 8.08 -3.18 -13.37
C SER A 22 6.74 -2.47 -13.17
N CYS A 23 6.60 -1.64 -12.14
CA CYS A 23 5.39 -0.84 -11.95
C CYS A 23 5.13 0.13 -13.11
N VAL A 24 6.17 0.80 -13.63
CA VAL A 24 6.05 1.69 -14.80
C VAL A 24 5.61 0.91 -16.03
N ASN A 25 6.25 -0.23 -16.31
CA ASN A 25 5.91 -1.09 -17.43
C ASN A 25 4.46 -1.57 -17.38
N GLU A 26 4.02 -2.05 -16.22
CA GLU A 26 2.66 -2.55 -16.03
C GLU A 26 1.58 -1.47 -16.20
N ILE A 27 1.84 -0.25 -15.71
CA ILE A 27 0.92 0.88 -15.91
C ILE A 27 0.82 1.25 -17.40
N THR A 28 1.94 1.17 -18.12
CA THR A 28 2.00 1.46 -19.56
C THR A 28 1.21 0.42 -20.37
N ILE A 29 1.29 -0.86 -20.00
CA ILE A 29 0.61 -1.96 -20.71
C ILE A 29 -0.88 -2.02 -20.36
N HIS A 30 -1.23 -2.03 -19.07
CA HIS A 30 -2.58 -2.37 -18.62
C HIS A 30 -3.46 -1.15 -18.28
N ARG A 31 -2.93 0.07 -18.41
CA ARG A 31 -3.51 1.33 -17.91
C ARG A 31 -3.67 1.31 -16.38
N ARG A 32 -3.53 2.49 -15.75
CA ARG A 32 -3.68 2.67 -14.30
C ARG A 32 -5.12 2.41 -13.84
N GLU A 33 -5.29 1.84 -12.65
CA GLU A 33 -6.59 1.71 -11.98
C GLU A 33 -6.69 2.83 -10.93
N GLY A 34 -7.17 3.99 -11.37
CA GLY A 34 -7.18 5.21 -10.56
C GLY A 34 -5.76 5.58 -10.11
N SER A 35 -5.49 5.46 -8.81
CA SER A 35 -4.21 5.82 -8.21
C SER A 35 -3.32 4.62 -7.83
N SER A 36 -3.74 3.40 -8.20
CA SER A 36 -3.06 2.12 -7.91
C SER A 36 -2.88 1.26 -9.18
N LEU A 37 -2.17 0.14 -9.02
CA LEU A 37 -2.03 -0.88 -10.06
C LEU A 37 -3.16 -1.92 -9.95
N LYS A 38 -3.55 -2.48 -11.10
CA LYS A 38 -4.51 -3.58 -11.20
C LYS A 38 -4.02 -4.83 -10.51
N MET A 39 -4.94 -5.71 -10.11
CA MET A 39 -4.60 -6.98 -9.45
C MET A 39 -3.67 -7.85 -10.29
N VAL A 40 -3.88 -7.92 -11.60
CA VAL A 40 -3.02 -8.67 -12.54
C VAL A 40 -1.61 -8.08 -12.57
N SER A 41 -1.48 -6.77 -12.63
CA SER A 41 -0.20 -6.09 -12.63
C SER A 41 0.62 -6.36 -11.38
N TRP A 42 0.00 -6.41 -10.20
CA TRP A 42 0.70 -6.81 -8.99
C TRP A 42 1.28 -8.22 -9.08
N LYS A 43 0.56 -9.17 -9.70
CA LYS A 43 1.08 -10.54 -9.88
C LYS A 43 2.29 -10.55 -10.81
N ASN A 44 2.23 -9.82 -11.93
CA ASN A 44 3.33 -9.71 -12.88
C ASN A 44 4.59 -9.10 -12.23
N VAL A 45 4.42 -8.04 -11.43
CA VAL A 45 5.53 -7.43 -10.68
C VAL A 45 6.15 -8.42 -9.69
N ALA A 46 5.34 -9.19 -8.95
CA ALA A 46 5.85 -10.20 -8.03
C ALA A 46 6.63 -11.31 -8.74
N GLU A 47 6.12 -11.82 -9.87
CA GLU A 47 6.83 -12.82 -10.67
C GLU A 47 8.15 -12.29 -11.20
N LYS A 48 8.20 -11.04 -11.68
CA LYS A 48 9.44 -10.42 -12.15
C LYS A 48 10.48 -10.27 -11.04
N LEU A 49 10.08 -9.83 -9.85
CA LEU A 49 10.96 -9.74 -8.67
C LEU A 49 11.48 -11.11 -8.23
N LYS A 50 10.64 -12.13 -8.29
CA LYS A 50 11.02 -13.51 -7.98
C LYS A 50 12.02 -14.06 -8.99
N THR A 51 11.80 -13.85 -10.29
CA THR A 51 12.69 -14.37 -11.34
C THR A 51 14.05 -13.68 -11.34
N GLU A 52 14.10 -12.35 -11.18
CA GLU A 52 15.36 -11.61 -11.28
C GLU A 52 16.18 -11.59 -9.99
N HIS A 53 15.52 -11.54 -8.82
CA HIS A 53 16.19 -11.32 -7.54
C HIS A 53 15.93 -12.43 -6.51
N ASN A 54 15.20 -13.48 -6.89
CA ASN A 54 14.67 -14.49 -5.97
C ASN A 54 13.88 -13.84 -4.80
N PHE A 55 13.22 -12.71 -5.08
CA PHE A 55 12.59 -11.87 -4.08
C PHE A 55 11.07 -12.13 -4.03
N ILE A 56 10.65 -12.89 -3.02
CA ILE A 56 9.25 -13.31 -2.86
C ILE A 56 8.50 -12.28 -2.01
N VAL A 57 7.49 -11.64 -2.59
CA VAL A 57 6.66 -10.63 -1.93
C VAL A 57 5.17 -10.83 -2.16
N ASP A 58 4.41 -10.55 -1.11
CA ASP A 58 2.95 -10.48 -1.18
C ASP A 58 2.50 -9.16 -1.82
N GLN A 59 1.31 -9.18 -2.43
CA GLN A 59 0.67 -7.96 -2.94
C GLN A 59 0.58 -6.85 -1.88
N LYS A 60 0.25 -7.20 -0.63
CA LYS A 60 0.17 -6.22 0.47
C LYS A 60 1.52 -5.55 0.74
N GLN A 61 2.63 -6.30 0.64
CA GLN A 61 3.97 -5.77 0.86
C GLN A 61 4.37 -4.81 -0.27
N MET A 62 4.06 -5.19 -1.52
CA MET A 62 4.28 -4.33 -2.69
C MET A 62 3.45 -3.04 -2.62
N LYS A 63 2.16 -3.14 -2.30
CA LYS A 63 1.27 -1.97 -2.12
C LYS A 63 1.81 -1.03 -1.05
N ASN A 64 2.16 -1.55 0.12
CA ASN A 64 2.75 -0.76 1.19
C ASN A 64 4.05 -0.06 0.75
N ARG A 65 4.92 -0.74 -0.02
CA ARG A 65 6.15 -0.13 -0.55
C ARG A 65 5.82 0.96 -1.57
N TYR A 66 4.89 0.71 -2.48
CA TYR A 66 4.42 1.67 -3.47
C TYR A 66 3.86 2.93 -2.81
N ASP A 67 2.97 2.79 -1.83
CA ASP A 67 2.36 3.92 -1.12
C ASP A 67 3.39 4.71 -0.30
N TYR A 68 4.36 4.02 0.30
CA TYR A 68 5.49 4.66 0.97
C TYR A 68 6.32 5.50 -0.01
N LEU A 69 6.68 4.94 -1.17
CA LEU A 69 7.45 5.63 -2.21
C LEU A 69 6.66 6.81 -2.79
N LYS A 70 5.35 6.64 -3.03
CA LYS A 70 4.46 7.71 -3.47
C LYS A 70 4.40 8.87 -2.49
N SER A 71 4.27 8.57 -1.19
CA SER A 71 4.24 9.60 -0.14
C SER A 71 5.59 10.31 0.01
N LYS A 72 6.69 9.55 -0.11
CA LYS A 72 8.06 10.08 -0.10
C LYS A 72 8.33 10.95 -1.34
N PHE A 73 7.85 10.55 -2.51
CA PHE A 73 7.91 11.33 -3.75
C PHE A 73 7.11 12.63 -3.62
N ALA A 74 5.89 12.59 -3.09
CA ALA A 74 5.10 13.81 -2.86
C ALA A 74 5.81 14.81 -1.94
N ALA A 75 6.45 14.33 -0.87
CA ALA A 75 7.29 15.16 -0.01
C ALA A 75 8.50 15.73 -0.77
N TRP A 76 9.16 14.91 -1.59
CA TRP A 76 10.31 15.30 -2.40
C TRP A 76 9.94 16.37 -3.42
N THR A 77 8.80 16.23 -4.11
CA THR A 77 8.29 17.21 -5.07
C THR A 77 7.97 18.54 -4.39
N LYS A 78 7.34 18.51 -3.20
CA LYS A 78 7.07 19.72 -2.42
C LYS A 78 8.37 20.47 -2.05
N LEU A 79 9.40 19.75 -1.61
CA LEU A 79 10.71 20.35 -1.31
C LEU A 79 11.41 20.87 -2.56
N LYS A 80 11.36 20.12 -3.66
CA LYS A 80 11.98 20.49 -4.94
C LYS A 80 11.37 21.76 -5.55
N ASN A 81 10.07 21.97 -5.34
CA ASN A 81 9.35 23.15 -5.80
C ASN A 81 9.52 24.37 -4.89
N LYS A 82 10.28 24.28 -3.78
CA LYS A 82 10.64 25.48 -3.00
C LYS A 82 11.54 26.39 -3.83
N THR A 83 11.26 27.69 -3.76
CA THR A 83 12.09 28.74 -4.34
C THR A 83 13.52 28.62 -3.83
N GLY A 84 14.51 28.90 -4.69
CA GLY A 84 15.92 29.00 -4.28
C GLY A 84 16.82 27.83 -4.70
N ASN A 85 16.41 27.01 -5.67
CA ASN A 85 17.22 25.91 -6.23
C ASN A 85 17.84 25.01 -5.13
N VAL A 86 17.02 24.65 -4.15
CA VAL A 86 17.48 23.93 -2.96
C VAL A 86 17.80 22.46 -3.24
N TYR A 87 17.48 21.93 -4.42
CA TYR A 87 17.69 20.54 -4.78
C TYR A 87 18.91 20.37 -5.69
N ASN A 88 19.84 19.50 -5.29
CA ASN A 88 20.96 19.08 -6.12
C ASN A 88 20.65 17.72 -6.80
N PRO A 89 20.46 17.69 -8.14
CA PRO A 89 20.14 16.44 -8.85
C PRO A 89 21.31 15.46 -8.93
N VAL A 90 22.56 15.95 -8.84
CA VAL A 90 23.76 15.10 -8.93
C VAL A 90 23.94 14.30 -7.64
N SER A 91 23.79 14.94 -6.48
CA SER A 91 23.88 14.26 -5.18
C SER A 91 22.54 13.70 -4.70
N ASN A 92 21.43 14.04 -5.36
CA ASN A 92 20.06 13.71 -4.96
C ASN A 92 19.73 14.15 -3.52
N THR A 93 20.19 15.35 -3.13
CA THR A 93 20.02 15.91 -1.78
C THR A 93 19.44 17.33 -1.82
N PHE A 94 18.92 17.77 -0.68
CA PHE A 94 18.43 19.14 -0.49
C PHE A 94 19.40 19.93 0.39
N ASN A 95 19.72 21.15 -0.06
CA ASN A 95 20.52 22.13 0.67
C ASN A 95 19.58 23.07 1.42
N LEU A 96 19.06 22.60 2.56
CA LEU A 96 18.22 23.39 3.47
C LEU A 96 18.95 23.60 4.79
N SER A 97 18.68 24.75 5.43
CA SER A 97 19.15 25.01 6.80
C SER A 97 18.42 24.11 7.82
N GLU A 98 19.00 23.93 9.01
CA GLU A 98 18.37 23.13 10.08
C GLU A 98 16.98 23.66 10.43
N ALA A 99 16.82 24.99 10.52
CA ALA A 99 15.54 25.62 10.83
C ALA A 99 14.47 25.28 9.77
N GLU A 100 14.83 25.32 8.48
CA GLU A 100 13.92 24.95 7.40
C GLU A 100 13.57 23.47 7.41
N TRP A 101 14.54 22.59 7.66
CA TRP A 101 14.27 21.16 7.84
C TRP A 101 13.23 20.92 8.94
N GLN A 102 13.35 21.59 10.09
CA GLN A 102 12.39 21.44 11.19
C GLN A 102 10.98 21.93 10.82
N ILE A 103 10.86 23.00 10.04
CA ILE A 103 9.57 23.49 9.55
C ILE A 103 8.93 22.46 8.61
N GLU A 104 9.70 21.92 7.66
CA GLU A 104 9.19 20.97 6.67
C GLU A 104 8.87 19.59 7.29
N ILE A 105 9.67 19.12 8.24
CA ILE A 105 9.43 17.87 8.98
C ILE A 105 8.12 17.94 9.77
N LYS A 106 7.82 19.10 10.39
CA LYS A 106 6.53 19.32 11.07
C LYS A 106 5.34 19.25 10.11
N SER A 107 5.52 19.66 8.85
CA SER A 107 4.46 19.60 7.83
C SER A 107 4.28 18.20 7.26
N ASN A 108 5.36 17.45 7.05
CA ASN A 108 5.31 16.13 6.43
C ASN A 108 6.38 15.19 7.00
N LYS A 109 5.93 14.13 7.68
CA LYS A 109 6.80 13.10 8.29
C LYS A 109 7.78 12.43 7.31
N TYR A 110 7.50 12.41 6.01
CA TYR A 110 8.38 11.80 5.00
C TYR A 110 9.56 12.70 4.63
N VAL A 111 9.55 13.99 5.02
CA VAL A 111 10.68 14.91 4.86
C VAL A 111 11.89 14.46 5.68
N GLU A 112 11.68 13.98 6.91
CA GLU A 112 12.76 13.43 7.73
C GLU A 112 13.38 12.18 7.09
N ALA A 113 12.53 11.35 6.47
CA ALA A 113 12.98 10.19 5.71
C ALA A 113 13.80 10.58 4.46
N LEU A 114 13.55 11.75 3.85
CA LEU A 114 14.33 12.28 2.73
C LEU A 114 15.68 12.84 3.18
N ARG A 115 15.75 13.40 4.39
CA ARG A 115 17.00 13.88 4.99
C ARG A 115 17.96 12.72 5.29
N SER A 116 17.43 11.62 5.81
CA SER A 116 18.24 10.44 6.19
C SER A 116 18.54 9.52 5.01
N ALA A 117 17.63 9.39 4.05
CA ALA A 117 17.84 8.60 2.85
C ALA A 117 17.18 9.31 1.66
N PRO A 118 17.91 9.60 0.57
CA PRO A 118 17.32 10.28 -0.57
C PRO A 118 16.22 9.44 -1.24
N LEU A 119 15.48 10.05 -2.16
CA LEU A 119 14.47 9.34 -2.94
C LEU A 119 15.18 8.36 -3.89
N PRO A 120 14.90 7.05 -3.84
CA PRO A 120 15.52 6.09 -4.76
C PRO A 120 14.99 6.32 -6.17
N TYR A 121 15.89 6.32 -7.15
CA TYR A 121 15.60 6.46 -8.59
C TYR A 121 14.58 7.58 -8.90
N PRO A 122 14.93 8.87 -8.67
CA PRO A 122 14.01 9.99 -8.85
C PRO A 122 13.35 10.02 -10.23
N GLU A 123 14.10 9.78 -11.31
CA GLU A 123 13.58 9.76 -12.68
C GLU A 123 12.50 8.70 -12.90
N ILE A 124 12.67 7.50 -12.33
CA ILE A 124 11.67 6.43 -12.42
C ILE A 124 10.44 6.79 -11.58
N CYS A 125 10.64 7.40 -10.40
CA CYS A 125 9.56 7.88 -9.56
C CYS A 125 8.74 8.99 -10.24
N ILE A 126 9.39 9.91 -10.96
CA ILE A 126 8.73 10.93 -11.77
C ILE A 126 7.80 10.26 -12.78
N HIS A 127 8.31 9.37 -13.63
CA HIS A 127 7.47 8.66 -14.61
C HIS A 127 6.32 7.87 -13.96
N LEU A 128 6.55 7.30 -12.77
CA LEU A 128 5.59 6.45 -12.09
C LEU A 128 4.46 7.24 -11.41
N PHE A 129 4.79 8.37 -10.78
CA PHE A 129 3.90 9.08 -9.86
C PHE A 129 3.46 10.45 -10.38
N GLU A 130 4.23 11.10 -11.24
CA GLU A 130 3.84 12.38 -11.87
C GLU A 130 2.53 12.21 -12.66
N GLY A 131 1.61 13.17 -12.51
CA GLY A 131 0.25 13.09 -13.06
C GLY A 131 -0.72 12.10 -12.38
N SER A 132 -0.25 11.29 -11.41
CA SER A 132 -1.10 10.37 -10.60
C SER A 132 -1.45 10.94 -9.24
N THR A 133 -0.54 11.73 -8.69
CA THR A 133 -0.86 12.64 -7.59
C THR A 133 -1.73 13.74 -8.18
N SER A 134 -3.04 13.64 -7.95
CA SER A 134 -3.88 14.84 -7.88
C SER A 134 -3.18 15.75 -6.88
N ASN A 135 -2.39 16.69 -7.37
CA ASN A 135 -2.17 17.91 -6.62
C ASN A 135 -3.58 18.49 -6.53
N GLY A 136 -4.24 18.32 -5.38
CA GLY A 136 -5.56 18.86 -5.07
C GLY A 136 -5.52 20.39 -4.96
N PHE A 137 -4.96 21.02 -5.99
CA PHE A 137 -4.96 22.44 -6.28
C PHE A 137 -5.53 22.68 -7.69
N ASP A 138 -6.33 21.75 -8.21
CA ASP A 138 -7.22 22.09 -9.30
C ASP A 138 -8.36 22.91 -8.70
N SER A 139 -8.29 24.19 -9.03
CA SER A 139 -9.11 25.26 -8.55
C SER A 139 -10.53 25.08 -9.11
N TRP A 140 -11.37 24.29 -8.46
CA TRP A 140 -12.81 24.51 -8.58
C TRP A 140 -13.13 25.72 -7.70
N GLY A 141 -12.86 26.92 -8.24
CA GLY A 141 -13.22 28.16 -7.58
C GLY A 141 -14.74 28.18 -7.34
N PRO A 142 -15.22 28.87 -6.29
CA PRO A 142 -16.64 28.96 -5.94
C PRO A 142 -17.51 29.70 -6.99
N SER A 143 -16.95 30.00 -8.17
CA SER A 143 -17.61 30.67 -9.30
C SER A 143 -17.58 29.78 -10.55
N SER A 144 -18.02 28.52 -10.41
CA SER A 144 -18.31 27.69 -11.58
C SER A 144 -19.83 27.57 -11.73
N THR A 145 -20.39 28.40 -12.60
CA THR A 145 -21.81 28.41 -12.97
C THR A 145 -22.05 27.50 -14.17
N LEU A 146 -21.60 26.25 -14.09
CA LEU A 146 -21.89 25.25 -15.13
C LEU A 146 -22.98 24.31 -14.62
N PRO A 147 -24.13 24.18 -15.34
CA PRO A 147 -25.19 23.28 -14.93
C PRO A 147 -24.73 21.83 -14.99
N HIS A 148 -25.05 21.09 -13.93
CA HIS A 148 -24.76 19.67 -13.78
C HIS A 148 -25.48 18.87 -14.90
N PRO A 149 -24.82 17.91 -15.58
CA PRO A 149 -25.53 16.95 -16.42
C PRO A 149 -26.48 16.16 -15.52
N VAL A 150 -27.77 16.18 -15.84
CA VAL A 150 -28.78 15.33 -15.20
C VAL A 150 -28.43 13.87 -15.52
N GLU A 151 -27.92 13.14 -14.53
CA GLU A 151 -27.87 11.69 -14.61
C GLU A 151 -29.27 11.17 -14.27
N GLU A 152 -29.96 10.70 -15.31
CA GLU A 152 -31.21 9.97 -15.17
C GLU A 152 -30.97 8.70 -14.34
N VAL A 153 -31.65 8.65 -13.20
CA VAL A 153 -31.76 7.49 -12.32
C VAL A 153 -32.47 6.35 -13.06
N PHE A 154 -31.73 5.31 -13.42
CA PHE A 154 -32.31 4.01 -13.73
C PHE A 154 -32.36 3.16 -12.46
N ASP A 155 -33.51 3.17 -11.80
CA ASP A 155 -33.91 2.16 -10.83
C ASP A 155 -34.03 0.80 -11.52
N TYR A 156 -33.20 -0.18 -11.16
CA TYR A 156 -33.57 -1.58 -11.31
C TYR A 156 -33.62 -2.25 -9.94
N ASN A 157 -34.88 -2.45 -9.52
CA ASN A 157 -35.34 -3.30 -8.43
C ASN A 157 -34.62 -4.66 -8.42
N LEU A 158 -33.94 -4.97 -7.32
CA LEU A 158 -33.35 -6.28 -7.08
C LEU A 158 -34.33 -7.13 -6.25
N ASN A 159 -35.36 -7.64 -6.91
CA ASN A 159 -36.23 -8.69 -6.38
C ASN A 159 -36.35 -9.79 -7.44
N GLY A 160 -35.84 -10.98 -7.12
CA GLY A 160 -36.19 -12.23 -7.82
C GLY A 160 -35.07 -12.86 -8.65
N LEU A 161 -34.28 -13.73 -8.03
CA LEU A 161 -33.98 -15.02 -8.65
C LEU A 161 -33.87 -16.08 -7.56
N GLU A 162 -34.88 -16.93 -7.55
CA GLU A 162 -35.03 -18.13 -6.72
C GLU A 162 -34.13 -19.26 -7.23
N SER A 163 -33.66 -20.07 -6.28
CA SER A 163 -33.39 -21.53 -6.36
C SER A 163 -32.79 -22.12 -7.64
N ILE A 164 -31.55 -22.63 -7.53
CA ILE A 164 -31.15 -23.83 -8.28
C ILE A 164 -30.88 -24.94 -7.26
N GLU A 165 -31.81 -25.88 -7.29
CA GLU A 165 -31.84 -27.20 -6.69
C GLU A 165 -30.76 -28.11 -7.30
N CYS A 166 -30.08 -28.90 -6.47
CA CYS A 166 -29.54 -30.19 -6.89
C CYS A 166 -29.65 -31.17 -5.72
N THR A 167 -30.33 -32.27 -6.00
CA THR A 167 -30.99 -33.16 -5.04
C THR A 167 -30.23 -34.49 -4.91
N GLN A 168 -30.30 -35.07 -3.70
CA GLN A 168 -30.13 -36.49 -3.32
C GLN A 168 -28.67 -37.01 -3.18
N ILE A 169 -28.30 -37.87 -2.21
CA ILE A 169 -29.00 -39.00 -1.55
C ILE A 169 -28.46 -39.17 -0.10
N GLU A 170 -29.30 -39.61 0.84
CA GLU A 170 -29.03 -39.81 2.28
C GLU A 170 -28.86 -41.33 2.65
N PRO A 171 -28.77 -41.75 3.94
CA PRO A 171 -27.61 -42.27 4.70
C PRO A 171 -27.71 -43.81 4.95
N PRO A 172 -27.04 -44.47 5.95
CA PRO A 172 -27.27 -44.32 7.41
C PRO A 172 -25.97 -44.57 8.26
N THR A 173 -25.85 -44.51 9.59
CA THR A 173 -26.72 -44.83 10.73
C THR A 173 -26.01 -44.38 12.03
N GLN A 174 -26.79 -43.79 12.95
CA GLN A 174 -26.83 -43.97 14.42
C GLN A 174 -25.61 -43.72 15.35
N GLY A 175 -25.91 -43.04 16.47
CA GLY A 175 -25.18 -43.09 17.74
C GLY A 175 -25.09 -41.73 18.47
N VAL A 176 -26.20 -41.11 18.89
CA VAL A 176 -26.78 -41.16 20.25
C VAL A 176 -26.03 -40.33 21.32
N SER A 177 -26.76 -39.38 21.92
CA SER A 177 -26.64 -38.80 23.29
C SER A 177 -25.38 -38.00 23.66
N GLU A 178 -25.37 -37.07 24.61
CA GLU A 178 -26.33 -36.25 25.36
C GLU A 178 -25.47 -35.19 26.07
N GLU A 179 -26.13 -34.16 26.57
CA GLU A 179 -25.68 -33.10 27.47
C GLU A 179 -24.76 -33.56 28.63
N SER A 180 -23.88 -32.68 29.12
CA SER A 180 -23.84 -32.24 30.54
C SER A 180 -22.46 -31.76 31.02
N SER A 181 -22.50 -30.55 31.60
CA SER A 181 -21.93 -30.12 32.89
C SER A 181 -20.72 -30.87 33.50
N GLY A 182 -19.70 -30.11 33.90
CA GLY A 182 -18.60 -30.64 34.70
C GLY A 182 -17.60 -29.58 35.18
N GLN A 183 -17.97 -28.85 36.22
CA GLN A 183 -17.11 -27.93 36.98
C GLN A 183 -16.29 -28.70 38.03
N SER A 184 -14.95 -28.57 38.08
CA SER A 184 -14.17 -28.52 39.35
C SER A 184 -12.63 -28.46 39.24
N LYS A 185 -12.10 -27.39 39.87
CA LYS A 185 -11.07 -27.34 40.93
C LYS A 185 -9.60 -27.76 40.67
N LYS A 186 -8.74 -26.72 40.70
CA LYS A 186 -7.77 -26.39 41.79
C LYS A 186 -6.51 -27.25 42.00
N LYS A 187 -5.33 -26.63 41.82
CA LYS A 187 -4.11 -26.64 42.69
C LYS A 187 -3.03 -25.74 42.04
N GLU A 188 -2.73 -24.54 42.54
CA GLU A 188 -1.95 -24.15 43.73
C GLU A 188 -0.40 -24.23 43.57
N LYS A 189 0.20 -23.03 43.39
CA LYS A 189 1.38 -22.43 44.06
C LYS A 189 2.77 -23.09 43.90
N ASN A 190 3.74 -22.33 43.37
CA ASN A 190 4.89 -21.92 44.20
C ASN A 190 5.60 -20.65 43.69
N GLU A 191 6.18 -19.94 44.65
CA GLU A 191 6.72 -18.59 44.66
C GLU A 191 8.15 -18.41 44.10
N ARG A 192 8.40 -17.17 43.69
CA ARG A 192 9.61 -16.33 43.82
C ARG A 192 10.98 -16.98 44.10
N LEU A 193 11.95 -16.59 43.28
CA LEU A 193 13.21 -16.00 43.76
C LEU A 193 13.85 -15.14 42.65
N LYS A 194 13.87 -13.81 42.82
CA LYS A 194 14.88 -12.94 42.21
C LYS A 194 15.61 -12.23 43.35
N ARG A 195 16.89 -12.56 43.49
CA ARG A 195 17.87 -11.86 44.32
C ARG A 195 18.62 -10.86 43.42
N LEU A 196 18.84 -9.69 44.01
CA LEU A 196 19.75 -8.59 43.65
C LEU A 196 19.29 -7.69 42.49
#